data_AF-A0A8J6V3N9-F1
#
_entry.id   AF-A0A8J6V3N9-F1
#
_cell.length_a   1.000
_cell.length_b   1.000
_cell.length_c   1.000
_cell.angle_alpha   90.00
_cell.angle_beta   90.00
_cell.angle_gamma   90.00
#
_symmetry.space_group_name_H-M   'P 1'
#
loop_
_entity.id
_entity.type
_entity.pdbx_description
1 polymer ?
#
loop_
_entity_poly.entity_id
_entity_poly.type
_entity_poly.pdbx_seq_one_letter_code
_entity_poly.pdbx_strand_id
1 'polypeptide(L)'
;MIRAGYSPSLRLFEAAACGTPIISDRFFGLDTIFEFGTEILIADRSDDILQYLQEIPENERIAIGDRARTRVLSQHTAAHRAAQLEGYILQLATSLT
;
A
#
# COMPACT_ATOMS: atom_id res chain seq x y z
N MET A 1 -0.98 4.51 14.45
CA MET A 1 -1.34 4.08 13.09
C MET A 1 -2.12 2.78 13.14
N ILE A 2 -1.52 1.66 13.60
CA ILE A 2 -2.16 0.34 13.71
C ILE A 2 -3.56 0.38 14.36
N ARG A 3 -3.69 0.98 15.56
CA ARG A 3 -4.97 1.09 16.29
C ARG A 3 -6.03 1.96 15.62
N ALA A 4 -5.63 2.89 14.76
CA ALA A 4 -6.58 3.79 14.08
C ALA A 4 -7.17 3.13 12.83
N GLY A 5 -6.47 2.17 12.22
CA GLY A 5 -6.82 1.63 10.90
C GLY A 5 -6.77 2.69 9.81
N TYR A 6 -6.74 2.29 8.54
CA TYR A 6 -6.82 3.19 7.36
C TYR A 6 -5.86 4.39 7.38
N SER A 7 -4.81 4.32 8.19
CA SER A 7 -3.82 5.36 8.39
C SER A 7 -2.48 4.71 8.09
N PRO A 8 -2.18 4.43 6.81
CA PRO A 8 -0.89 3.91 6.37
C PRO A 8 0.19 4.98 6.51
N SER A 9 1.42 4.56 6.80
CA SER A 9 2.57 5.46 6.78
C SER A 9 2.82 5.92 5.35
N LEU A 10 3.16 7.20 5.15
CA LEU A 10 3.54 7.73 3.84
C LEU A 10 4.69 6.91 3.23
N ARG A 11 5.56 6.36 4.08
CA ARG A 11 6.71 5.53 3.70
C ARG A 11 6.33 4.30 2.89
N LEU A 12 5.14 3.73 3.08
CA LEU A 12 4.68 2.60 2.28
C LEU A 12 4.49 3.01 0.81
N PHE A 13 3.93 4.20 0.57
CA PHE A 13 3.75 4.73 -0.77
C PHE A 13 5.07 5.18 -1.40
N GLU A 14 5.96 5.79 -0.62
CA GLU A 14 7.27 6.23 -1.10
C GLU A 14 8.13 5.02 -1.53
N ALA A 15 8.23 4.00 -0.67
CA ALA A 15 8.97 2.78 -1.00
C ALA A 15 8.38 2.06 -2.22
N ALA A 16 7.05 1.92 -2.29
CA ALA A 16 6.38 1.32 -3.44
C ALA A 16 6.61 2.15 -4.71
N ALA A 17 6.51 3.47 -4.64
CA ALA A 17 6.80 4.37 -5.76
C ALA A 17 8.26 4.31 -6.22
N CYS A 18 9.18 3.81 -5.41
CA CYS A 18 10.56 3.51 -5.78
C CYS A 18 10.74 2.07 -6.33
N GLY A 19 9.71 1.24 -6.37
CA GLY A 19 9.82 -0.18 -6.74
C GLY A 19 10.53 -1.03 -5.68
N THR A 20 10.61 -0.54 -4.44
CA THR A 20 11.24 -1.28 -3.34
C THR A 20 10.26 -2.29 -2.76
N PRO A 21 10.64 -3.57 -2.59
CA PRO A 21 9.80 -4.56 -1.94
C PRO A 21 9.61 -4.21 -0.45
N ILE A 22 8.38 -4.33 0.05
CA ILE A 22 8.02 -3.88 1.40
C ILE A 22 7.59 -5.07 2.24
N ILE A 23 8.14 -5.15 3.45
CA ILE A 23 7.63 -5.98 4.54
C ILE A 23 6.97 -5.03 5.55
N SER A 24 5.73 -5.31 5.93
CA SER A 24 4.97 -4.52 6.92
C SER A 24 4.30 -5.45 7.93
N ASP A 25 4.05 -4.93 9.13
CA ASP A 25 3.11 -5.51 10.05
C ASP A 25 1.67 -5.36 9.55
N ARG A 26 0.78 -6.22 10.06
CA ARG A 26 -0.65 -6.19 9.72
C ARG A 26 -1.37 -5.08 10.47
N PHE A 27 -2.19 -4.32 9.75
CA PHE A 27 -3.18 -3.44 10.36
C PHE A 27 -4.42 -3.28 9.47
N PHE A 28 -5.52 -2.85 10.09
CA PHE A 28 -6.81 -2.74 9.42
C PHE A 28 -6.78 -1.72 8.28
N GLY A 29 -7.25 -2.13 7.10
CA GLY A 29 -7.34 -1.29 5.91
C GLY A 29 -6.11 -1.32 5.00
N LEU A 30 -5.01 -1.99 5.38
CA LEU A 30 -3.86 -2.12 4.48
C LEU A 30 -4.18 -2.91 3.21
N ASP A 31 -5.09 -3.88 3.31
CA ASP A 31 -5.66 -4.70 2.23
C ASP A 31 -6.51 -3.88 1.24
N THR A 32 -6.95 -2.69 1.63
CA THR A 32 -7.63 -1.75 0.71
C THR A 32 -6.68 -0.99 -0.22
N ILE A 33 -5.36 -1.13 0.01
CA ILE A 33 -4.30 -0.41 -0.70
C ILE A 33 -3.41 -1.38 -1.47
N PHE A 34 -3.06 -2.50 -0.85
CA PHE A 34 -2.16 -3.50 -1.42
C PHE A 34 -2.75 -4.90 -1.32
N GLU A 35 -2.47 -5.72 -2.33
CA GLU A 35 -2.71 -7.15 -2.26
C GLU A 35 -1.55 -7.86 -1.54
N PHE A 36 -1.88 -8.64 -0.50
CA PHE A 36 -0.89 -9.30 0.34
C PHE A 36 -0.24 -10.48 -0.37
N GLY A 37 1.08 -10.62 -0.20
CA GLY A 37 1.89 -11.65 -0.85
C GLY A 37 2.25 -11.33 -2.29
N THR A 38 1.50 -10.46 -2.97
CA THR A 38 1.78 -10.06 -4.36
C THR A 38 2.40 -8.67 -4.44
N GLU A 39 1.85 -7.68 -3.75
CA GLU A 39 2.30 -6.27 -3.79
C GLU A 39 3.01 -5.86 -2.49
N ILE A 40 2.70 -6.51 -1.37
CA ILE A 40 3.34 -6.26 -0.08
C ILE A 40 3.44 -7.57 0.71
N LEU A 41 4.52 -7.74 1.47
CA LEU A 41 4.70 -8.88 2.35
C LEU A 41 4.25 -8.51 3.77
N ILE A 42 3.39 -9.33 4.37
CA ILE A 42 2.87 -9.10 5.71
C ILE A 42 3.54 -10.04 6.68
N ALA A 43 4.25 -9.50 7.66
CA ALA A 43 4.85 -10.26 8.73
C ALA A 43 4.03 -10.09 10.02
N ASP A 44 3.50 -11.19 10.54
CA ASP A 44 2.79 -11.22 11.82
C ASP A 44 3.79 -11.52 12.98
N ARG A 45 4.96 -12.10 12.66
CA ARG A 45 6.02 -12.49 13.59
C ARG A 45 7.42 -12.30 12.97
N SER A 46 8.45 -12.31 13.82
CA SER A 46 9.85 -12.21 13.36
C SER A 46 10.28 -13.34 12.44
N ASP A 47 9.71 -14.54 12.61
CA ASP A 47 10.01 -15.70 11.77
C ASP A 47 9.59 -15.45 10.30
N ASP A 48 8.46 -14.77 10.08
CA ASP A 48 7.99 -14.38 8.74
C ASP A 48 8.99 -13.44 8.05
N ILE A 49 9.56 -12.50 8.81
CA ILE A 49 10.58 -11.57 8.29
C ILE A 49 11.82 -12.34 7.85
N LEU A 50 12.31 -13.27 8.69
CA LEU A 50 13.47 -14.09 8.35
C LEU A 50 13.20 -14.94 7.12
N GLN A 51 12.02 -15.54 7.04
CA GLN A 51 11.60 -16.31 5.88
C GLN A 51 11.63 -15.46 4.61
N TYR A 52 11.04 -14.26 4.62
CA TYR A 52 11.03 -13.37 3.46
C TYR A 52 12.43 -12.93 3.02
N LEU A 53 13.33 -12.66 3.98
CA LEU A 53 14.70 -12.25 3.68
C LEU A 53 15.57 -13.39 3.13
N GLN A 54 15.33 -14.63 3.57
CA GLN A 54 16.18 -15.78 3.23
C GLN A 54 15.66 -16.58 2.04
N GLU A 55 14.35 -16.73 1.90
CA GLU A 55 13.74 -17.72 1.00
C GLU A 55 13.19 -17.12 -0.29
N ILE A 56 12.84 -15.82 -0.33
CA ILE A 56 12.31 -15.21 -1.54
C ILE A 56 13.45 -14.95 -2.55
N PRO A 57 13.40 -15.56 -3.75
CA PRO A 57 14.39 -15.32 -4.79
C PRO A 57 14.43 -13.85 -5.24
N GLU A 58 15.58 -13.38 -5.72
CA GLU A 58 15.78 -11.99 -6.11
C GLU A 58 14.79 -11.52 -7.19
N ASN A 59 14.51 -12.36 -8.20
CA ASN A 59 13.55 -12.04 -9.25
C ASN A 59 12.14 -11.85 -8.70
N GLU A 60 11.72 -12.64 -7.72
CA GLU A 60 10.41 -12.48 -7.08
C GLU A 60 10.38 -11.23 -6.20
N ARG A 61 11.47 -10.91 -5.48
CA ARG A 61 11.58 -9.66 -4.73
C ARG A 61 11.37 -8.46 -5.65
N ILE A 62 12.09 -8.39 -6.78
CA ILE A 62 11.94 -7.32 -7.77
C ILE A 62 10.50 -7.25 -8.29
N ALA A 63 9.90 -8.40 -8.63
CA ALA A 63 8.54 -8.45 -9.13
C ALA A 63 7.50 -7.93 -8.11
N ILE A 64 7.66 -8.24 -6.81
CA ILE A 64 6.82 -7.68 -5.74
C ILE A 64 6.91 -6.15 -5.74
N GLY A 65 8.13 -5.60 -5.77
CA GLY A 65 8.36 -4.16 -5.80
C GLY A 65 7.73 -3.48 -7.03
N ASP A 66 7.86 -4.08 -8.21
CA ASP A 66 7.29 -3.56 -9.46
C ASP A 66 5.75 -3.58 -9.45
N ARG A 67 5.14 -4.61 -8.87
CA ARG A 67 3.68 -4.68 -8.69
C ARG A 67 3.21 -3.59 -7.72
N ALA A 68 3.90 -3.41 -6.59
CA ALA A 68 3.62 -2.34 -5.63
C ALA A 68 3.72 -0.95 -6.27
N ARG A 69 4.77 -0.74 -7.09
CA ARG A 69 4.97 0.51 -7.85
C ARG A 69 3.81 0.78 -8.79
N THR A 70 3.41 -0.23 -9.55
CA THR A 70 2.30 -0.14 -10.50
C THR A 70 1.00 0.22 -9.78
N ARG A 71 0.70 -0.44 -8.66
CA ARG A 71 -0.46 -0.16 -7.82
C ARG A 71 -0.46 1.30 -7.35
N VAL A 72 0.62 1.76 -6.72
CA VAL A 72 0.66 3.10 -6.12
C VAL A 72 0.62 4.21 -7.17
N LEU A 73 1.35 4.07 -8.27
CA LEU A 73 1.36 5.10 -9.32
C LEU A 73 0.01 5.19 -10.06
N SER A 74 -0.73 4.08 -10.16
CA SER A 74 -2.03 4.06 -10.84
C SER A 74 -3.21 4.51 -9.97
N GLN A 75 -3.09 4.51 -8.63
CA GLN A 75 -4.26 4.69 -7.75
C GLN A 75 -4.02 5.57 -6.51
N HIS A 76 -2.77 5.82 -6.11
CA HIS A 76 -2.48 6.35 -4.77
C HIS A 76 -1.52 7.54 -4.77
N THR A 77 -1.37 8.23 -5.90
CA THR A 77 -0.63 9.49 -5.95
C THR A 77 -1.41 10.63 -5.30
N ALA A 78 -0.73 11.73 -4.98
CA ALA A 78 -1.37 12.94 -4.47
C ALA A 78 -2.46 13.48 -5.41
N ALA A 79 -2.26 13.36 -6.74
CA ALA A 79 -3.27 13.76 -7.72
C ALA A 79 -4.56 12.93 -7.60
N HIS A 80 -4.45 11.61 -7.41
CA HIS A 80 -5.63 10.76 -7.16
C HIS A 80 -6.36 11.17 -5.88
N ARG A 81 -5.63 11.49 -4.81
CA ARG A 81 -6.23 11.91 -3.53
C ARG A 81 -6.91 13.28 -3.63
N ALA A 82 -6.33 14.22 -4.38
CA ALA A 82 -6.95 15.50 -4.65
C ALA A 82 -8.27 15.34 -5.43
N ALA A 83 -8.24 14.58 -6.53
CA ALA A 83 -9.44 14.30 -7.34
C ALA A 83 -10.53 13.58 -6.53
N GLN A 84 -10.15 12.65 -5.66
CA GLN A 84 -11.09 11.95 -4.77
C GLN A 84 -11.76 12.92 -3.78
N LEU A 85 -10.99 13.84 -3.17
CA LEU A 85 -11.52 14.86 -2.28
C LEU A 85 -12.49 15.81 -3.00
N GLU A 86 -12.10 16.30 -4.18
CA GLU A 86 -12.96 17.13 -5.03
C GLU A 86 -14.27 16.43 -5.37
N GLY A 87 -14.20 15.14 -5.73
CA GLY A 87 -15.37 14.30 -5.99
C GLY A 87 -16.33 14.22 -4.79
N TYR A 88 -15.81 14.06 -3.58
CA TYR A 88 -16.64 14.03 -2.36
C TYR A 88 -17.32 15.39 -2.09
N ILE A 89 -16.61 16.50 -2.32
CA ILE A 89 -17.19 17.84 -2.17
C ILE A 89 -18.35 18.03 -3.14
N LEU A 90 -18.20 17.62 -4.40
CA LEU A 90 -19.25 17.73 -5.42
C LEU A 90 -20.46 16.86 -5.08
N GLN A 91 -20.25 15.62 -4.63
CA GLN A 91 -21.34 14.72 -4.21
C GLN A 91 -22.19 15.32 -3.08
N LEU A 92 -21.54 15.94 -2.09
CA LEU A 92 -22.23 16.61 -0.99
C LEU A 92 -23.00 17.84 -1.47
N ALA A 93 -22.42 18.63 -2.37
CA ALA A 93 -23.08 19.82 -2.92
C ALA A 93 -24.36 19.46 -3.69
N THR A 94 -24.35 18.39 -4.49
CA THR A 94 -25.54 17.92 -5.23
C THR A 94 -26.60 17.29 -4.32
N SER A 95 -26.21 16.72 -3.19
CA SER A 95 -27.15 16.10 -2.24
C SER A 95 -27.93 17.11 -1.38
N LEU A 96 -27.54 18.39 -1.41
CA LEU A 96 -28.16 19.49 -0.65
C LEU A 96 -29.14 20.35 -1.48
N THR A 97 -29.28 20.05 -2.77
CA THR A 97 -30.23 20.66 -3.72
C THR A 97 -31.32 19.69 -4.09
#